data_AF-A0A1Y6FNX2-F1
#
_entry.id   AF-A0A1Y6FNX2-F1
#
_cell.length_a   1.000
_cell.length_b   1.000
_cell.length_c   1.000
_cell.angle_alpha   90.00
_cell.angle_beta   90.00
_cell.angle_gamma   90.00
#
_symmetry.space_group_name_H-M   'P 1'
#
loop_
_entity.id
_entity.type
_entity.pdbx_description
1 polymer ?
#
loop_
_entity_poly.entity_id
_entity_poly.type
_entity_poly.pdbx_seq_one_letter_code
_entity_poly.pdbx_strand_id
1 'polypeptide(L)'
;MVRLLLVITSALSIAAATLSLQSCGASDVEAAPPVGPLNNVVTLPDGSTLAASKGSLSRGIAAWLASRDGQKGGFAFGGFVEDRPILTRAGIGQAADLSNILRAAPAASIEIAGDAAQARALAQMLGDRGIAPDRMTVVPAAGLGSVWLTIDRGSTAPLMTAKS
;
A
#
# COMPACT_ATOMS: atom_id res chain seq x y z
N MET A 1 -49.72 36.90 27.76
CA MET A 1 -49.90 35.55 27.17
C MET A 1 -49.37 35.42 25.73
N VAL A 2 -48.55 36.35 25.23
CA VAL A 2 -47.89 36.25 23.89
C VAL A 2 -46.44 35.76 23.98
N ARG A 3 -45.78 35.92 25.14
CA ARG A 3 -44.39 35.50 25.35
C ARG A 3 -44.17 33.99 25.47
N LEU A 4 -45.20 33.20 25.84
CA LEU A 4 -45.07 31.74 25.97
C LEU A 4 -45.15 31.02 24.61
N LEU A 5 -45.90 31.58 23.65
CA LEU A 5 -46.05 31.03 22.29
C LEU A 5 -44.79 31.17 21.42
N LEU A 6 -43.94 32.16 21.73
CA LEU A 6 -42.71 32.44 20.98
C LEU A 6 -41.55 31.50 21.39
N VAL A 7 -41.60 30.95 22.60
CA VAL A 7 -40.59 29.99 23.10
C VAL A 7 -40.83 28.58 22.53
N ILE A 8 -42.09 28.16 22.39
CA ILE A 8 -42.44 26.82 21.87
C ILE A 8 -42.14 26.70 20.36
N THR A 9 -42.24 27.79 19.60
CA THR A 9 -41.93 27.79 18.16
C THR A 9 -40.43 27.76 17.85
N SER A 10 -39.57 28.18 18.79
CA SER A 10 -38.11 28.20 18.59
C SER A 10 -37.44 26.84 18.88
N ALA A 11 -38.10 25.94 19.62
CA ALA A 11 -37.56 24.61 19.93
C ALA A 11 -37.82 23.58 18.80
N LEU A 12 -38.79 23.83 17.90
CA LEU A 12 -39.10 22.91 16.80
C LEU A 12 -38.18 23.08 15.58
N SER A 13 -37.46 24.19 15.46
CA SER A 13 -36.66 24.52 14.28
C SER A 13 -35.27 23.85 14.29
N ILE A 14 -34.78 23.40 15.44
CA ILE A 14 -33.42 22.85 15.59
C ILE A 14 -33.39 21.34 15.31
N ALA A 15 -34.53 20.64 15.39
CA ALA A 15 -34.62 19.20 15.13
C ALA A 15 -34.64 18.83 13.63
N ALA A 16 -34.84 19.80 12.72
CA ALA A 16 -34.90 19.51 11.28
C ALA A 16 -33.52 19.55 10.58
N ALA A 17 -32.49 20.13 11.21
CA ALA A 17 -31.18 20.31 10.57
C ALA A 17 -30.22 19.13 10.76
N THR A 18 -30.47 18.20 11.69
CA THR A 18 -29.59 17.05 11.93
C THR A 18 -29.95 15.81 11.13
N LEU A 19 -31.20 15.69 10.65
CA LEU A 19 -31.61 14.57 9.78
C LEU A 19 -31.16 14.74 8.31
N SER A 20 -30.74 15.93 7.91
CA SER A 20 -30.28 16.21 6.54
C SER A 20 -28.84 15.76 6.27
N LEU A 21 -28.04 15.50 7.30
CA LEU A 21 -26.64 15.04 7.17
C LEU A 21 -26.48 13.51 7.21
N GLN A 22 -27.54 12.76 7.58
CA GLN A 22 -27.55 11.30 7.45
C GLN A 22 -28.02 10.81 6.08
N SER A 23 -28.49 11.71 5.20
CA SER A 23 -28.90 11.38 3.83
C SER A 23 -27.91 11.96 2.82
N CYS A 24 -26.62 11.67 3.03
CA CYS A 24 -25.60 11.73 2.00
C CYS A 24 -25.02 10.33 1.85
N GLY A 25 -25.72 9.51 1.07
CA GLY A 25 -25.11 8.39 0.36
C GLY A 25 -24.57 7.26 1.23
N ALA A 26 -25.41 6.69 2.10
CA ALA A 26 -25.35 5.24 2.29
C ALA A 26 -25.90 4.58 1.00
N SER A 27 -25.16 4.73 -0.10
CA SER A 27 -25.15 3.64 -1.05
C SER A 27 -24.47 2.52 -0.28
N ASP A 28 -25.24 1.53 0.15
CA ASP A 28 -24.74 0.17 0.24
C ASP A 28 -24.10 -0.12 -1.12
N VAL A 29 -22.82 0.23 -1.25
CA VAL A 29 -21.94 -0.46 -2.15
C VAL A 29 -21.79 -1.81 -1.49
N GLU A 30 -22.82 -2.64 -1.65
CA GLU A 30 -22.65 -4.08 -1.75
C GLU A 30 -21.46 -4.23 -2.66
N ALA A 31 -20.30 -4.54 -2.07
CA ALA A 31 -19.09 -4.76 -2.82
C ALA A 31 -19.45 -5.83 -3.82
N ALA A 32 -19.57 -5.44 -5.10
CA ALA A 32 -20.02 -6.35 -6.14
C ALA A 32 -19.20 -7.64 -5.97
N PRO A 33 -19.85 -8.81 -5.82
CA PRO A 33 -19.13 -10.05 -5.61
C PRO A 33 -18.08 -10.13 -6.73
N PRO A 34 -16.81 -10.41 -6.40
CA PRO A 34 -15.70 -10.22 -7.33
C PRO A 34 -16.02 -10.90 -8.65
N VAL A 35 -16.23 -10.11 -9.70
CA VAL A 35 -16.51 -10.59 -11.05
C VAL A 35 -15.18 -11.04 -11.64
N GLY A 36 -14.76 -12.23 -11.25
CA GLY A 36 -13.54 -12.86 -11.71
C GLY A 36 -13.06 -13.91 -10.72
N PRO A 37 -12.37 -14.96 -11.20
CA PRO A 37 -11.80 -15.94 -10.28
C PRO A 37 -10.87 -15.24 -9.30
N LEU A 38 -10.97 -15.60 -8.02
CA LEU A 38 -10.11 -15.15 -6.90
C LEU A 38 -8.60 -15.36 -7.15
N ASN A 39 -8.24 -16.00 -8.27
CA ASN A 39 -6.91 -16.18 -8.83
C ASN A 39 -6.10 -14.88 -8.99
N ASN A 40 -6.71 -13.70 -8.85
CA ASN A 40 -6.04 -12.41 -8.88
C ASN A 40 -5.83 -11.75 -7.51
N VAL A 41 -6.16 -12.41 -6.40
CA VAL A 41 -5.93 -11.90 -5.03
C VAL A 41 -4.76 -12.64 -4.38
N VAL A 42 -3.94 -11.94 -3.60
CA VAL A 42 -2.89 -12.51 -2.74
C VAL A 42 -3.08 -12.05 -1.31
N THR A 43 -2.74 -12.92 -0.35
CA THR A 43 -2.74 -12.59 1.09
C THR A 43 -1.34 -12.13 1.49
N LEU A 44 -1.25 -11.00 2.19
CA LEU A 44 -0.01 -10.41 2.67
C LEU A 44 0.31 -10.91 4.09
N PRO A 45 1.55 -10.68 4.60
CA PRO A 45 1.96 -11.21 5.91
C PRO A 45 1.15 -10.70 7.11
N ASP A 46 0.53 -9.53 7.00
CA ASP A 46 -0.38 -8.97 8.01
C ASP A 46 -1.83 -9.50 7.91
N GLY A 47 -2.10 -10.41 6.97
CA GLY A 47 -3.43 -10.97 6.71
C GLY A 47 -4.31 -10.11 5.77
N SER A 48 -3.86 -8.92 5.38
CA SER A 48 -4.56 -8.11 4.37
C SER A 48 -4.48 -8.75 2.98
N THR A 49 -5.33 -8.29 2.07
CA THR A 49 -5.39 -8.81 0.68
C THR A 49 -5.02 -7.74 -0.33
N LEU A 50 -4.36 -8.16 -1.41
CA LEU A 50 -3.99 -7.29 -2.52
C LEU A 50 -4.38 -7.95 -3.84
N ALA A 51 -5.01 -7.17 -4.73
CA ALA A 51 -5.27 -7.59 -6.09
C ALA A 51 -3.98 -7.44 -6.92
N ALA A 52 -3.42 -8.55 -7.38
CA ALA A 52 -2.25 -8.57 -8.25
C ALA A 52 -2.46 -9.54 -9.40
N SER A 53 -2.12 -9.14 -10.62
CA SER A 53 -2.22 -10.02 -11.80
C SER A 53 -1.20 -11.15 -11.75
N LYS A 54 -1.49 -12.29 -12.38
CA LYS A 54 -0.52 -13.40 -12.54
C LYS A 54 0.70 -12.91 -13.31
N GLY A 55 1.90 -13.23 -12.81
CA GLY A 55 3.17 -12.79 -13.39
C GLY A 55 3.56 -11.34 -13.09
N SER A 56 2.73 -10.58 -12.36
CA SER A 56 3.11 -9.24 -11.90
C SER A 56 4.20 -9.29 -10.83
N LEU A 57 5.00 -8.21 -10.75
CA LEU A 57 5.99 -8.02 -9.69
C LEU A 57 5.34 -8.15 -8.30
N SER A 58 4.22 -7.45 -8.09
CA SER A 58 3.49 -7.41 -6.81
C SER A 58 3.12 -8.82 -6.32
N ARG A 59 2.59 -9.67 -7.22
CA ARG A 59 2.29 -11.07 -6.90
C ARG A 59 3.56 -11.86 -6.59
N GLY A 60 4.62 -11.69 -7.38
CA GLY A 60 5.89 -12.39 -7.16
C GLY A 60 6.47 -12.11 -5.78
N ILE A 61 6.51 -10.84 -5.37
CA ILE A 61 7.00 -10.43 -4.07
C ILE A 61 6.10 -10.96 -2.94
N ALA A 62 4.78 -10.79 -3.06
CA ALA A 62 3.84 -11.26 -2.04
C ALA A 62 3.93 -12.78 -1.85
N ALA A 63 4.00 -13.54 -2.94
CA ALA A 63 4.15 -14.99 -2.89
C ALA A 63 5.48 -15.41 -2.25
N TRP A 64 6.59 -14.74 -2.59
CA TRP A 64 7.89 -15.01 -1.98
C TRP A 64 7.94 -14.67 -0.49
N LEU A 65 7.30 -13.58 -0.06
CA LEU A 65 7.17 -13.26 1.36
C LEU A 65 6.39 -14.35 2.11
N ALA A 66 5.39 -14.96 1.46
CA ALA A 66 4.61 -16.05 2.02
C ALA A 66 5.33 -17.42 2.02
N SER A 67 6.22 -17.68 1.05
CA SER A 67 6.79 -19.02 0.84
C SER A 67 7.84 -19.45 1.89
N ARG A 68 8.27 -18.54 2.78
CA ARG A 68 9.36 -18.76 3.76
C ARG A 68 10.71 -19.15 3.15
N ASP A 69 10.85 -19.13 1.83
CA ASP A 69 12.07 -19.55 1.14
C ASP A 69 13.12 -18.46 1.17
N GLY A 70 14.29 -18.77 1.74
CA GLY A 70 15.46 -17.89 1.81
C GLY A 70 15.24 -16.63 2.66
N GLN A 71 16.29 -15.87 2.94
CA GLN A 71 16.16 -14.57 3.63
C GLN A 71 16.02 -13.39 2.65
N LYS A 72 16.55 -13.54 1.43
CA LYS A 72 16.56 -12.49 0.41
C LYS A 72 15.90 -12.97 -0.88
N GLY A 73 15.09 -12.10 -1.50
CA GLY A 73 14.44 -12.31 -2.78
C GLY A 73 14.79 -11.19 -3.77
N GLY A 74 15.10 -11.55 -5.01
CA GLY A 74 15.46 -10.60 -6.06
C GLY A 74 14.36 -10.43 -7.10
N PHE A 75 14.09 -9.19 -7.51
CA PHE A 75 13.02 -8.87 -8.45
C PHE A 75 13.36 -7.69 -9.36
N ALA A 76 12.88 -7.70 -10.61
CA ALA A 76 13.07 -6.59 -11.54
C ALA A 76 11.90 -5.59 -11.48
N PHE A 77 12.23 -4.30 -11.39
CA PHE A 77 11.30 -3.19 -11.51
C PHE A 77 11.54 -2.42 -12.82
N GLY A 78 10.59 -2.53 -13.75
CA GLY A 78 10.63 -1.87 -15.07
C GLY A 78 9.64 -0.72 -15.20
N GLY A 79 9.36 0.02 -14.11
CA GLY A 79 8.30 1.02 -14.06
C GLY A 79 8.66 2.41 -14.61
N PHE A 80 9.86 2.61 -15.16
CA PHE A 80 10.37 3.92 -15.58
C PHE A 80 10.14 4.22 -17.06
N VAL A 81 10.12 5.51 -17.40
CA VAL A 81 10.14 5.98 -18.78
C VAL A 81 11.59 5.96 -19.28
N GLU A 82 11.96 4.92 -20.02
CA GLU A 82 13.31 4.75 -20.59
C GLU A 82 14.39 4.95 -19.52
N ASP A 83 15.35 5.85 -19.73
CA ASP A 83 16.45 6.20 -18.84
C ASP A 83 16.11 7.34 -17.86
N ARG A 84 14.87 7.85 -17.88
CA ARG A 84 14.48 8.99 -17.05
C ARG A 84 14.04 8.55 -15.65
N PRO A 85 14.29 9.36 -14.61
CA PRO A 85 13.78 9.13 -13.25
C PRO A 85 12.30 9.50 -13.12
N ILE A 86 11.49 9.12 -14.11
CA ILE A 86 10.06 9.40 -14.19
C ILE A 86 9.34 8.06 -14.29
N LEU A 87 8.44 7.79 -13.34
CA LEU A 87 7.62 6.59 -13.36
C LEU A 87 6.51 6.70 -14.41
N THR A 88 6.30 5.61 -15.15
CA THR A 88 5.12 5.45 -16.00
C THR A 88 3.87 5.31 -15.12
N ARG A 89 2.67 5.47 -15.71
CA ARG A 89 1.40 5.19 -15.01
C ARG A 89 1.39 3.78 -14.40
N ALA A 90 1.90 2.79 -15.12
CA ALA A 90 2.01 1.41 -14.62
C ALA A 90 3.04 1.30 -13.49
N GLY A 91 4.19 1.97 -13.62
CA GLY A 91 5.22 2.03 -12.59
C GLY A 91 4.75 2.66 -11.29
N ILE A 92 3.90 3.69 -11.36
CA ILE A 92 3.26 4.28 -10.18
C ILE A 92 2.35 3.25 -9.49
N GLY A 93 1.52 2.53 -10.24
CA GLY A 93 0.68 1.46 -9.68
C GLY A 93 1.53 0.36 -9.02
N GLN A 94 2.57 -0.08 -9.71
CA GLN A 94 3.49 -1.11 -9.22
C GLN A 94 4.26 -0.70 -7.96
N ALA A 95 4.71 0.55 -7.88
CA ALA A 95 5.37 1.10 -6.69
C ALA A 95 4.39 1.30 -5.53
N ALA A 96 3.12 1.63 -5.82
CA ALA A 96 2.08 1.68 -4.80
C ALA A 96 1.79 0.29 -4.21
N ASP A 97 1.68 -0.74 -5.05
CA ASP A 97 1.54 -2.12 -4.60
C ASP A 97 2.75 -2.58 -3.79
N LEU A 98 3.97 -2.27 -4.25
CA LEU A 98 5.19 -2.55 -3.52
C LEU A 98 5.18 -1.92 -2.13
N SER A 99 4.73 -0.67 -2.02
CA SER A 99 4.57 0.01 -0.73
C SER A 99 3.55 -0.71 0.17
N ASN A 100 2.41 -1.13 -0.39
CA ASN A 100 1.40 -1.88 0.37
C ASN A 100 1.97 -3.19 0.92
N ILE A 101 2.71 -3.92 0.09
CA ILE A 101 3.37 -5.18 0.46
C ILE A 101 4.41 -4.96 1.57
N LEU A 102 5.27 -3.94 1.44
CA LEU A 102 6.31 -3.64 2.44
C LEU A 102 5.72 -3.14 3.76
N ARG A 103 4.55 -2.48 3.75
CA ARG A 103 3.83 -2.12 4.99
C ARG A 103 3.26 -3.34 5.70
N ALA A 104 2.72 -4.29 4.94
CA ALA A 104 2.25 -5.56 5.48
C ALA A 104 3.38 -6.46 6.02
N ALA A 105 4.63 -6.18 5.67
CA ALA A 105 5.83 -6.90 6.13
C ALA A 105 6.80 -5.93 6.84
N PRO A 106 6.51 -5.46 8.06
CA PRO A 106 7.28 -4.40 8.72
C PRO A 106 8.73 -4.79 9.02
N ALA A 107 9.03 -6.08 9.17
CA ALA A 107 10.40 -6.58 9.34
C ALA A 107 11.22 -6.55 8.04
N ALA A 108 10.58 -6.48 6.87
CA ALA A 108 11.27 -6.53 5.60
C ALA A 108 12.01 -5.22 5.30
N SER A 109 13.18 -5.30 4.70
CA SER A 109 13.91 -4.16 4.14
C SER A 109 14.15 -4.37 2.64
N ILE A 110 14.42 -3.28 1.92
CA ILE A 110 14.59 -3.29 0.47
C ILE A 110 15.87 -2.59 0.06
N GLU A 111 16.64 -3.24 -0.78
CA GLU A 111 17.75 -2.67 -1.52
C GLU A 111 17.29 -2.39 -2.96
N ILE A 112 17.54 -1.18 -3.43
CA ILE A 112 17.12 -0.65 -4.72
C ILE A 112 18.38 -0.36 -5.52
N ALA A 113 18.72 -1.28 -6.43
CA ALA A 113 19.94 -1.23 -7.23
C ALA A 113 19.65 -0.82 -8.68
N GLY A 114 20.30 0.22 -9.19
CA GLY A 114 20.13 0.68 -10.57
C GLY A 114 20.69 2.07 -10.79
N ASP A 115 20.27 2.74 -11.87
CA ASP A 115 20.59 4.15 -12.09
C ASP A 115 20.27 4.99 -10.83
N ALA A 116 21.19 5.86 -10.45
CA ALA A 116 21.11 6.58 -9.18
C ALA A 116 19.92 7.53 -9.11
N ALA A 117 19.48 8.11 -10.23
CA ALA A 117 18.32 8.99 -10.26
C ALA A 117 17.03 8.16 -10.21
N GLN A 118 16.93 7.08 -10.98
CA GLN A 118 15.78 6.18 -10.99
C GLN A 118 15.59 5.50 -9.62
N ALA A 119 16.65 4.94 -9.04
CA ALA A 119 16.60 4.29 -7.74
C ALA A 119 16.17 5.25 -6.62
N ARG A 120 16.67 6.49 -6.62
CA ARG A 120 16.23 7.54 -5.68
C ARG A 120 14.77 7.95 -5.89
N ALA A 121 14.32 8.06 -7.14
CA ALA A 121 12.93 8.39 -7.44
C ALA A 121 11.96 7.31 -6.93
N LEU A 122 12.31 6.02 -7.09
CA LEU A 122 11.54 4.93 -6.50
C LEU A 122 11.57 4.98 -4.97
N ALA A 123 12.75 5.14 -4.37
CA ALA A 123 12.89 5.22 -2.91
C ALA A 123 12.07 6.38 -2.31
N GLN A 124 12.09 7.55 -2.97
CA GLN A 124 11.30 8.71 -2.57
C GLN A 124 9.80 8.39 -2.62
N MET A 125 9.31 7.77 -3.70
CA MET A 125 7.90 7.40 -3.80
C MET A 125 7.47 6.39 -2.72
N LEU A 126 8.33 5.44 -2.37
CA LEU A 126 8.08 4.51 -1.27
C LEU A 126 8.05 5.25 0.08
N GLY A 127 8.98 6.21 0.28
CA GLY A 127 9.02 7.10 1.45
C GLY A 127 7.74 7.93 1.61
N ASP A 128 7.28 8.56 0.53
CA ASP A 128 6.03 9.34 0.48
C ASP A 128 4.80 8.47 0.81
N ARG A 129 4.91 7.14 0.66
CA ARG A 129 3.88 6.15 0.99
C ARG A 129 4.07 5.50 2.37
N GLY A 130 4.97 6.03 3.19
CA GLY A 130 5.16 5.64 4.58
C GLY A 130 6.13 4.48 4.79
N ILE A 131 6.99 4.15 3.83
CA ILE A 131 8.11 3.24 4.07
C ILE A 131 9.24 4.03 4.73
N ALA A 132 9.69 3.58 5.88
CA ALA A 132 10.72 4.27 6.64
C ALA A 132 12.08 4.25 5.91
N PRO A 133 12.85 5.36 5.88
CA PRO A 133 14.10 5.44 5.14
C PRO A 133 15.17 4.43 5.55
N ASP A 134 15.21 4.04 6.82
CA ASP A 134 16.11 3.03 7.37
C ASP A 134 15.85 1.61 6.83
N ARG A 135 14.64 1.37 6.30
CA ARG A 135 14.26 0.12 5.63
C ARG A 135 14.63 0.10 4.14
N MET A 136 15.17 1.19 3.60
CA MET A 136 15.48 1.36 2.19
C MET A 136 16.95 1.66 1.99
N THR A 137 17.63 0.85 1.18
CA THR A 137 19.01 1.10 0.76
C THR A 137 19.05 1.36 -0.73
N VAL A 138 19.58 2.50 -1.16
CA VAL A 138 19.79 2.80 -2.58
C VAL A 138 21.23 2.48 -2.96
N VAL A 139 21.41 1.57 -3.92
CA VAL A 139 22.72 1.14 -4.41
C VAL A 139 22.86 1.57 -5.88
N PRO A 140 23.70 2.59 -6.18
CA PRO A 140 23.97 2.94 -7.56
C PRO A 140 24.60 1.76 -8.30
N ALA A 141 23.99 1.35 -9.41
CA ALA A 141 24.47 0.27 -10.26
C ALA A 141 24.33 0.67 -11.74
N ALA A 142 25.22 0.16 -12.60
CA ALA A 142 25.13 0.38 -14.04
C ALA A 142 23.91 -0.37 -14.61
N GLY A 143 22.94 0.37 -15.13
CA GLY A 143 21.73 -0.20 -15.75
C GLY A 143 20.70 0.89 -16.00
N LEU A 144 20.26 1.03 -17.26
CA LEU A 144 19.26 2.03 -17.66
C LEU A 144 17.87 1.37 -17.73
N GLY A 145 16.85 2.06 -17.21
CA GLY A 145 15.45 1.72 -17.42
C GLY A 145 14.94 0.47 -16.70
N SER A 146 15.77 -0.15 -15.86
CA SER A 146 15.35 -1.21 -14.96
C SER A 146 16.13 -1.14 -13.66
N VAL A 147 15.41 -1.25 -12.55
CA VAL A 147 15.96 -1.26 -11.21
C VAL A 147 15.79 -2.66 -10.64
N TRP A 148 16.86 -3.22 -10.09
CA TRP A 148 16.82 -4.48 -9.37
C TRP A 148 16.47 -4.24 -7.90
N LEU A 149 15.49 -4.98 -7.42
CA LEU A 149 15.03 -4.93 -6.03
C LEU A 149 15.51 -6.19 -5.33
N THR A 150 16.24 -6.02 -4.23
CA THR A 150 16.53 -7.11 -3.30
C THR A 150 15.76 -6.86 -2.03
N ILE A 151 14.81 -7.74 -1.71
CA ILE A 151 14.02 -7.64 -0.48
C ILE A 151 14.60 -8.63 0.51
N ASP A 152 15.02 -8.12 1.66
CA ASP A 152 15.37 -8.93 2.82
C ASP A 152 14.11 -9.06 3.68
N ARG A 153 13.69 -10.28 4.02
CA ARG A 153 12.49 -10.52 4.82
C ARG A 153 12.62 -9.97 6.24
N GLY A 154 13.86 -9.79 6.70
CA GLY A 154 14.18 -9.50 8.08
C GLY A 154 13.92 -10.70 8.98
N SER A 155 14.46 -10.63 10.20
CA SER A 155 14.15 -11.62 11.21
C SER A 155 12.74 -11.36 11.76
N THR A 156 11.79 -12.21 11.41
CA THR A 156 10.56 -12.38 12.19
C THR A 156 10.90 -13.19 13.44
N ALA A 157 11.83 -12.70 14.28
CA ALA A 157 11.96 -13.27 15.60
C ALA A 157 10.57 -13.14 16.24
N PRO A 158 9.92 -14.25 16.66
CA PRO A 158 8.73 -14.10 17.46
C PRO A 158 9.12 -13.19 18.62
N LEU A 159 8.29 -12.18 18.91
CA LEU A 159 8.30 -11.53 20.21
C LEU A 159 8.04 -12.66 21.22
N MET A 160 9.10 -13.37 21.63
CA MET A 160 9.02 -14.41 22.62
C MET A 160 8.68 -13.68 23.90
N THR A 161 7.38 -13.73 24.22
CA THR A 161 6.82 -13.93 25.55
C THR A 161 7.71 -13.37 26.67
N ALA A 162 7.39 -12.17 27.15
CA ALA A 162 7.76 -11.80 28.51
C ALA A 162 7.27 -12.94 29.42
N LYS A 163 8.21 -13.71 29.96
CA LYS A 163 7.98 -14.91 30.74
C LYS A 163 8.05 -14.52 32.21
N SER A 164 6.92 -14.77 32.88
CA SER A 164 6.66 -14.82 34.31
C SER A 164 6.56 -13.53 35.09
#